data_AF-A0A0F9EJL1-F1
#
_entry.id   AF-A0A0F9EJL1-F1
#
_cell.length_a   1.000
_cell.length_b   1.000
_cell.length_c   1.000
_cell.angle_alpha   90.00
_cell.angle_beta   90.00
_cell.angle_gamma   90.00
#
_symmetry.space_group_name_H-M   'P 1'
#
loop_
_entity.id
_entity.type
_entity.pdbx_description
1 polymer ?
#
loop_
_entity_poly.entity_id
_entity_poly.type
_entity_poly.pdbx_seq_one_letter_code
_entity_poly.pdbx_strand_id
1 'polypeptide(L)'
;MSISGRIPSGLDANTFIPKEYSRNVLMALKSKLVVVPTVNHSYEPEIQMGNILYIPQSQVITATEVTAGTEGVIKDPTTTGKTLTIDKWFEAPAVVDYMSRRQSHVDPVAVSEVESAYAIAKKIDSTLCDLFSELNGGTVRGSDGSKWTDDILIAAVEEVDEADIPEENRAWIGDPSTRADIMGIDKFVKADYFAGDAIPTGQFRKNIYGAPLYITNNLTAVSSGTGSYGVYKHRDALAIAIQENMDVDRVEQP
;
A
#
# COMPACT_ATOMS: atom_id res chain seq x y z
N MET A 1 13.24 1.97 -28.00
CA MET A 1 14.25 1.92 -29.09
C MET A 1 13.50 2.10 -30.40
N SER A 2 13.72 3.20 -31.13
CA SER A 2 13.24 3.33 -32.52
C SER A 2 14.44 3.20 -33.46
N ILE A 3 14.28 2.38 -34.48
CA ILE A 3 15.23 2.25 -35.58
C ILE A 3 14.87 3.33 -36.61
N SER A 4 15.76 4.30 -36.81
CA SER A 4 15.59 5.32 -37.85
C SER A 4 16.25 4.82 -39.14
N GLY A 5 15.48 4.76 -40.21
CA GLY A 5 15.98 4.41 -41.55
C GLY A 5 17.05 5.38 -42.02
N ARG A 6 18.02 4.86 -42.79
CA ARG A 6 19.19 5.58 -43.32
C ARG A 6 18.79 6.88 -44.03
N ILE A 7 19.14 8.02 -43.44
CA ILE A 7 19.05 9.34 -44.08
C ILE A 7 20.27 9.48 -45.00
N PRO A 8 20.10 9.78 -46.31
CA PRO A 8 21.22 10.11 -47.19
C PRO A 8 21.84 11.44 -46.75
N SER A 9 23.02 11.38 -46.14
CA SER A 9 23.76 12.57 -45.72
C SER A 9 24.38 13.25 -46.93
N GLY A 10 23.90 14.45 -47.28
CA GLY A 10 24.53 15.29 -48.31
C GLY A 10 23.61 16.14 -49.19
N LEU A 11 22.29 16.11 -48.99
CA LEU A 11 21.35 16.98 -49.71
C LEU A 11 20.60 17.85 -48.70
N ASP A 12 20.53 19.16 -48.97
CA ASP A 12 19.72 20.16 -48.24
C ASP A 12 18.21 19.84 -48.21
N ALA A 13 17.83 18.72 -48.83
CA ALA A 13 16.49 18.16 -48.91
C ALA A 13 15.87 17.79 -47.56
N ASN A 14 16.66 17.68 -46.48
CA ASN A 14 16.16 17.31 -45.15
C ASN A 14 15.15 18.32 -44.57
N THR A 15 15.21 19.59 -45.02
CA THR A 15 14.25 20.65 -44.68
C THR A 15 12.87 20.43 -45.30
N PHE A 16 12.79 19.69 -46.41
CA PHE A 16 11.55 19.41 -47.14
C PHE A 16 10.87 18.10 -46.71
N ILE A 17 11.46 17.35 -45.76
CA ILE A 17 10.85 16.14 -45.23
C ILE A 17 9.86 16.53 -44.12
N PRO A 18 8.56 16.21 -44.25
CA PRO A 18 7.57 16.54 -43.23
C PRO A 18 7.86 15.79 -41.93
N LYS A 19 7.80 16.51 -40.82
CA LYS A 19 7.91 15.94 -39.47
C LYS A 19 6.51 15.64 -38.96
N GLU A 20 6.18 14.36 -38.90
CA GLU A 20 4.91 13.90 -38.33
C GLU A 20 5.06 13.62 -36.84
N TYR A 21 4.14 14.13 -36.03
CA TYR A 21 4.06 13.82 -34.60
C TYR A 21 3.11 12.64 -34.38
N SER A 22 3.53 11.69 -33.55
CA SER A 22 2.72 10.54 -33.18
C SER A 22 1.47 10.98 -32.40
N ARG A 23 0.32 10.35 -32.71
CA ARG A 23 -0.93 10.51 -31.95
C ARG A 23 -0.90 9.81 -30.59
N ASN A 24 0.03 8.89 -30.36
CA ASN A 24 0.16 8.18 -29.10
C ASN A 24 1.06 8.95 -28.13
N VAL A 25 0.59 9.12 -26.89
CA VAL A 25 1.36 9.69 -25.78
C VAL A 25 2.05 8.57 -25.01
N LEU A 26 3.32 8.78 -24.65
CA LEU A 26 3.98 7.95 -23.64
C LEU A 26 3.45 8.35 -22.26
N MET A 27 2.59 7.52 -21.67
CA MET A 27 2.13 7.68 -20.29
C MET A 27 3.22 7.25 -19.30
N ALA A 28 3.22 7.86 -18.11
CA ALA A 28 4.16 7.51 -17.06
C ALA A 28 3.92 6.07 -16.55
N LEU A 29 5.01 5.39 -16.19
CA LEU A 29 4.93 4.10 -15.51
C LEU A 29 4.39 4.33 -14.08
N LYS A 30 3.22 3.78 -13.80
CA LYS A 30 2.55 3.86 -12.50
C LYS A 30 3.03 2.72 -11.59
N SER A 31 3.25 3.00 -10.32
CA SER A 31 3.55 1.98 -9.32
C SER A 31 2.28 1.23 -8.94
N LYS A 32 2.45 -0.04 -8.58
CA LYS A 32 1.35 -0.86 -8.07
C LYS A 32 1.07 -0.45 -6.63
N LEU A 33 -0.12 0.08 -6.38
CA LEU A 33 -0.62 0.36 -5.04
C LEU A 33 -1.19 -0.93 -4.43
N VAL A 34 -0.83 -1.23 -3.18
CA VAL A 34 -1.14 -2.53 -2.57
C VAL A 34 -1.64 -2.42 -1.13
N VAL A 35 -1.40 -1.31 -0.44
CA VAL A 35 -1.74 -1.21 0.99
C VAL A 35 -3.24 -1.01 1.16
N VAL A 36 -3.86 -0.12 0.38
CA VAL A 36 -5.30 0.17 0.44
C VAL A 36 -6.18 -1.10 0.44
N PRO A 37 -6.10 -2.04 -0.52
CA PRO A 37 -6.97 -3.22 -0.50
C PRO A 37 -6.73 -4.19 0.67
N THR A 38 -5.63 -4.04 1.42
CA THR A 38 -5.28 -4.93 2.54
C THR A 38 -5.74 -4.43 3.90
N VAL A 39 -6.41 -3.27 3.96
CA VAL A 39 -6.97 -2.71 5.21
C VAL A 39 -8.46 -3.00 5.34
N ASN A 40 -9.02 -2.70 6.51
CA ASN A 40 -10.46 -2.81 6.74
C ASN A 40 -11.20 -1.57 6.19
N HIS A 41 -12.18 -1.81 5.32
CA HIS A 41 -13.02 -0.80 4.67
C HIS A 41 -14.46 -0.75 5.23
N SER A 42 -14.77 -1.54 6.26
CA SER A 42 -16.14 -1.74 6.75
C SER A 42 -16.78 -0.46 7.31
N TYR A 43 -15.96 0.54 7.67
CA TYR A 43 -16.39 1.80 8.27
C TYR A 43 -16.67 2.91 7.24
N GLU A 44 -16.31 2.72 5.96
CA GLU A 44 -16.58 3.69 4.89
C GLU A 44 -18.06 4.09 4.75
N PRO A 45 -19.04 3.16 4.73
CA PRO A 45 -20.44 3.55 4.54
C PRO A 45 -21.06 4.28 5.74
N GLU A 46 -20.45 4.19 6.92
CA GLU A 46 -20.97 4.79 8.16
C GLU A 46 -20.67 6.28 8.23
N ILE A 47 -19.63 6.75 7.53
CA ILE A 47 -19.19 8.15 7.61
C ILE A 47 -19.67 8.93 6.39
N GLN A 48 -20.94 9.32 6.41
CA GLN A 48 -21.50 10.27 5.43
C GLN A 48 -21.31 11.74 5.85
N MET A 49 -21.16 12.00 7.16
CA MET A 49 -21.03 13.35 7.72
C MET A 49 -20.23 13.33 9.04
N GLY A 50 -19.54 14.43 9.36
CA GLY A 50 -18.76 14.59 10.60
C GLY A 50 -17.26 14.34 10.40
N ASN A 51 -16.44 14.61 11.41
CA ASN A 51 -14.97 14.52 11.32
C ASN A 51 -14.35 13.41 12.21
N ILE A 52 -15.14 12.75 13.05
CA ILE A 52 -14.68 11.70 13.96
C ILE A 52 -15.74 10.59 14.03
N LEU A 53 -15.32 9.34 13.82
CA LEU A 53 -16.09 8.14 14.09
C LEU A 53 -15.58 7.47 15.37
N TYR A 54 -16.47 7.29 16.33
CA TYR A 54 -16.20 6.55 17.57
C TYR A 54 -16.58 5.09 17.39
N ILE A 55 -15.58 4.20 17.42
CA ILE A 55 -15.77 2.76 17.30
C ILE A 55 -15.74 2.17 18.72
N PRO A 56 -16.88 1.72 19.26
CA PRO A 56 -16.91 1.07 20.56
C PRO A 56 -16.17 -0.27 20.51
N GLN A 57 -15.38 -0.57 21.52
CA GLN A 57 -14.63 -1.81 21.62
C GLN A 57 -15.21 -2.70 22.73
N SER A 58 -15.45 -3.97 22.39
CA SER A 58 -15.79 -5.00 23.36
C SER A 58 -14.51 -5.56 24.01
N GLN A 59 -14.58 -5.90 25.29
CA GLN A 59 -13.49 -6.59 26.00
C GLN A 59 -13.77 -8.09 26.10
N VAL A 60 -12.71 -8.89 26.11
CA VAL A 60 -12.83 -10.35 26.30
C VAL A 60 -13.29 -10.62 27.72
N ILE A 61 -14.46 -11.26 27.86
CA ILE A 61 -15.02 -11.64 29.16
C ILE A 61 -14.33 -12.93 29.61
N THR A 62 -13.52 -12.86 30.67
CA THR A 62 -12.89 -14.05 31.25
C THR A 62 -13.90 -14.85 32.07
N ALA A 63 -13.97 -16.16 31.87
CA ALA A 63 -14.79 -17.04 32.71
C ALA A 63 -14.08 -17.29 34.04
N THR A 64 -14.80 -17.15 35.16
CA THR A 64 -14.32 -17.49 36.50
C THR A 64 -15.13 -18.64 37.05
N GLU A 65 -14.48 -19.57 37.76
CA GLU A 65 -15.16 -20.67 38.44
C GLU A 65 -16.17 -20.10 39.46
N VAL A 66 -17.39 -20.61 39.45
CA VAL A 66 -18.46 -20.20 40.36
C VAL A 66 -18.68 -21.32 41.36
N THR A 67 -18.53 -21.02 42.65
CA THR A 67 -18.81 -21.98 43.72
C THR A 67 -20.31 -22.25 43.80
N ALA A 68 -20.68 -23.51 44.02
CA ALA A 68 -22.08 -23.89 44.21
C ALA A 68 -22.73 -23.07 45.35
N GLY A 69 -23.78 -22.32 45.03
CA GLY A 69 -24.49 -21.45 45.98
C GLY A 69 -24.09 -19.97 45.96
N THR A 70 -23.15 -19.56 45.11
CA THR A 70 -22.83 -18.14 44.86
C THR A 70 -23.14 -17.75 43.41
N GLU A 71 -23.46 -16.48 43.17
CA GLU A 71 -23.58 -15.93 41.81
C GLU A 71 -22.20 -15.53 41.28
N GLY A 72 -22.02 -15.62 39.95
CA GLY A 72 -20.80 -15.18 39.28
C GLY A 72 -20.66 -13.65 39.28
N VAL A 73 -19.42 -13.15 39.25
CA VAL A 73 -19.16 -11.70 39.19
C VAL A 73 -19.58 -11.16 37.82
N ILE A 74 -20.46 -10.15 37.83
CA ILE A 74 -20.86 -9.43 36.62
C ILE A 74 -19.66 -8.61 36.12
N LYS A 75 -19.30 -8.78 34.85
CA LYS A 75 -18.25 -8.01 34.18
C LYS A 75 -18.88 -7.07 33.17
N ASP A 76 -18.37 -5.85 33.10
CA ASP A 76 -18.73 -4.91 32.03
C ASP A 76 -18.15 -5.43 30.70
N PRO A 77 -18.93 -5.51 29.61
CA PRO A 77 -18.43 -5.95 28.32
C PRO A 77 -17.73 -4.85 27.50
N THR A 78 -17.64 -3.60 27.96
CA THR A 78 -17.19 -2.44 27.17
C THR A 78 -15.95 -1.70 27.70
N THR A 79 -15.07 -1.26 26.79
CA THR A 79 -13.82 -0.50 27.08
C THR A 79 -13.77 0.79 26.27
N THR A 80 -12.79 1.68 26.54
CA THR A 80 -12.49 2.87 25.74
C THR A 80 -12.42 2.53 24.24
N GLY A 81 -13.37 3.09 23.48
CA GLY A 81 -13.43 2.90 22.03
C GLY A 81 -12.23 3.51 21.30
N LYS A 82 -12.00 3.04 20.08
CA LYS A 82 -11.02 3.63 19.16
C LYS A 82 -11.69 4.75 18.36
N THR A 83 -10.94 5.79 18.04
CA THR A 83 -11.43 6.92 17.24
C THR A 83 -10.80 6.87 15.86
N LEU A 84 -11.61 6.93 14.82
CA LEU A 84 -11.18 7.16 13.46
C LEU A 84 -11.46 8.63 13.12
N THR A 85 -10.41 9.41 12.89
CA THR A 85 -10.51 10.84 12.58
C THR A 85 -10.34 11.07 11.08
N ILE A 86 -11.17 11.93 10.50
CA ILE A 86 -11.02 12.39 9.12
C ILE A 86 -10.34 13.75 9.17
N ASP A 87 -9.03 13.76 8.94
CA ASP A 87 -8.19 14.95 9.10
C ASP A 87 -7.34 15.29 7.86
N LYS A 88 -7.39 14.47 6.80
CA LYS A 88 -6.58 14.66 5.59
C LYS A 88 -7.44 15.02 4.38
N TRP A 89 -6.99 16.04 3.64
CA TRP A 89 -7.53 16.46 2.35
C TRP A 89 -6.38 16.60 1.34
N PHE A 90 -6.51 16.00 0.16
CA PHE A 90 -5.47 16.00 -0.87
C PHE A 90 -6.04 16.44 -2.22
N GLU A 91 -5.36 17.39 -2.87
CA GLU A 91 -5.68 17.85 -4.22
C GLU A 91 -4.44 17.76 -5.10
N ALA A 92 -4.63 17.40 -6.37
CA ALA A 92 -3.58 17.36 -7.38
C ALA A 92 -3.97 18.26 -8.57
N PRO A 93 -3.89 19.60 -8.41
CA PRO A 93 -4.28 20.53 -9.46
C PRO A 93 -3.27 20.49 -10.61
N ALA A 94 -3.78 20.64 -11.83
CA ALA A 94 -2.98 20.75 -13.03
C ALA A 94 -3.58 21.80 -13.97
N VAL A 95 -2.71 22.61 -14.57
CA VAL A 95 -3.10 23.71 -15.44
C VAL A 95 -2.86 23.33 -16.89
N VAL A 96 -3.85 23.59 -17.73
CA VAL A 96 -3.79 23.38 -19.17
C VAL A 96 -4.16 24.68 -19.87
N ASP A 97 -3.22 25.22 -20.65
CA ASP A 97 -3.47 26.45 -21.40
C ASP A 97 -4.46 26.23 -22.55
N TYR A 98 -5.25 27.27 -22.84
CA TYR A 98 -6.21 27.26 -23.94
C TYR A 98 -5.56 27.00 -25.30
N MET A 99 -4.39 27.58 -25.55
CA MET A 99 -3.67 27.42 -26.81
C MET A 99 -3.18 25.99 -27.00
N SER A 100 -2.64 25.41 -25.93
CA SER A 100 -2.18 24.02 -25.90
C SER A 100 -3.33 23.04 -26.15
N ARG A 101 -4.53 23.32 -25.61
CA ARG A 101 -5.73 22.54 -25.91
C ARG A 101 -6.16 22.62 -27.38
N ARG A 102 -5.99 23.76 -28.04
CA ARG A 102 -6.36 23.96 -29.46
C ARG A 102 -5.31 23.44 -30.45
N GLN A 103 -4.03 23.49 -30.08
CA GLN A 103 -2.92 23.10 -30.94
C GLN A 103 -2.54 21.61 -30.81
N SER A 104 -2.97 20.94 -29.75
CA SER A 104 -2.61 19.55 -29.49
C SER A 104 -3.47 18.58 -30.30
N HIS A 105 -2.82 17.54 -30.85
CA HIS A 105 -3.49 16.39 -31.46
C HIS A 105 -4.07 15.40 -30.43
N VAL A 106 -3.71 15.55 -29.14
CA VAL A 106 -4.18 14.72 -28.03
C VAL A 106 -4.85 15.62 -27.01
N ASP A 107 -5.86 15.13 -26.30
CA ASP A 107 -6.50 15.88 -25.23
C ASP A 107 -5.58 15.96 -23.99
N PRO A 108 -4.97 17.13 -23.69
CA PRO A 108 -4.11 17.28 -22.54
C PRO A 108 -4.88 17.31 -21.21
N VAL A 109 -6.19 17.60 -21.22
CA VAL A 109 -7.03 17.62 -20.01
C VAL A 109 -7.24 16.20 -19.52
N ALA A 110 -7.67 15.29 -20.40
CA ALA A 110 -7.88 13.89 -20.05
C ALA A 110 -6.60 13.19 -19.56
N VAL A 111 -5.45 13.50 -20.16
CA VAL A 111 -4.16 12.97 -19.69
C VAL A 111 -3.84 13.49 -18.29
N SER A 112 -4.09 14.76 -18.04
CA SER A 112 -3.84 15.37 -16.74
C SER A 112 -4.75 14.81 -15.65
N GLU A 113 -6.02 14.57 -15.94
CA GLU A 113 -6.98 13.96 -14.99
C GLU A 113 -6.52 12.57 -14.55
N VAL A 114 -6.01 11.76 -15.49
CA VAL A 114 -5.52 10.41 -15.21
C VAL A 114 -4.22 10.41 -14.38
N GLU A 115 -3.38 11.43 -14.52
CA GLU A 115 -2.16 11.59 -13.71
C GLU A 115 -2.47 12.15 -12.32
N SER A 116 -3.37 13.15 -12.22
CA SER A 116 -3.86 13.68 -10.94
C SER A 116 -4.56 12.59 -10.11
N ALA A 117 -5.40 11.76 -10.74
CA ALA A 117 -6.05 10.65 -10.06
C ALA A 117 -5.04 9.64 -9.48
N TYR A 118 -3.99 9.34 -10.24
CA TYR A 118 -2.94 8.45 -9.76
C TYR A 118 -2.12 9.07 -8.61
N ALA A 119 -1.83 10.37 -8.66
CA ALA A 119 -1.12 11.07 -7.59
C ALA A 119 -1.89 11.03 -6.26
N ILE A 120 -3.22 11.25 -6.30
CA ILE A 120 -4.08 11.16 -5.12
C ILE A 120 -4.10 9.73 -4.57
N ALA A 121 -4.32 8.72 -5.42
CA ALA A 121 -4.33 7.32 -4.99
C ALA A 121 -3.00 6.90 -4.35
N LYS A 122 -1.87 7.35 -4.91
CA LYS A 122 -0.55 7.11 -4.33
C LYS A 122 -0.40 7.77 -2.96
N LYS A 123 -0.94 8.98 -2.79
CA LYS A 123 -0.85 9.69 -1.51
C LYS A 123 -1.67 8.99 -0.43
N ILE A 124 -2.87 8.52 -0.74
CA ILE A 124 -3.72 7.72 0.17
C ILE A 124 -2.96 6.47 0.65
N ASP A 125 -2.34 5.73 -0.27
CA ASP A 125 -1.56 4.53 0.07
C ASP A 125 -0.33 4.91 0.94
N SER A 126 0.37 6.01 0.64
CA SER A 126 1.52 6.46 1.45
C SER A 126 1.14 6.88 2.87
N THR A 127 -0.02 7.52 3.05
CA THR A 127 -0.48 7.91 4.39
C THR A 127 -0.82 6.71 5.26
N LEU A 128 -1.25 5.60 4.66
CA LEU A 128 -1.42 4.34 5.40
C LEU A 128 -0.07 3.71 5.74
N CYS A 129 0.93 3.80 4.84
CA CYS A 129 2.29 3.36 5.12
C CYS A 129 2.93 4.14 6.28
N ASP A 130 2.65 5.44 6.41
CA ASP A 130 3.17 6.27 7.51
C ASP A 130 2.75 5.73 8.88
N LEU A 131 1.57 5.11 8.98
CA LEU A 131 1.06 4.51 10.23
C LEU A 131 1.80 3.22 10.62
N PHE A 132 2.58 2.61 9.73
CA PHE A 132 3.20 1.31 9.99
C PHE A 132 4.15 1.32 11.19
N SER A 133 4.88 2.42 11.40
CA SER A 133 5.77 2.57 12.55
C SER A 133 5.05 2.75 13.88
N GLU A 134 3.74 3.04 13.87
CA GLU A 134 2.94 3.27 15.08
C GLU A 134 2.16 2.01 15.50
N LEU A 135 2.09 1.00 14.64
CA LEU A 135 1.44 -0.27 14.98
C LEU A 135 2.07 -0.90 16.24
N ASN A 136 1.22 -1.56 17.02
CA ASN A 136 1.56 -2.17 18.31
C ASN A 136 2.35 -1.24 19.26
N GLY A 137 2.01 0.05 19.28
CA GLY A 137 2.67 1.03 20.15
C GLY A 137 4.10 1.40 19.73
N GLY A 138 4.45 1.15 18.46
CA GLY A 138 5.77 1.45 17.91
C GLY A 138 6.82 0.35 18.12
N THR A 139 6.38 -0.88 18.39
CA THR A 139 7.28 -2.02 18.49
C THR A 139 7.76 -2.41 17.09
N VAL A 140 9.08 -2.40 16.88
CA VAL A 140 9.73 -2.72 15.61
C VAL A 140 10.68 -3.91 15.81
N ARG A 141 10.57 -4.92 14.94
CA ARG A 141 11.52 -6.02 14.86
C ARG A 141 12.58 -5.73 13.80
N GLY A 142 13.84 -5.71 14.22
CA GLY A 142 14.98 -5.32 13.40
C GLY A 142 15.53 -3.94 13.75
N SER A 143 16.39 -3.42 12.90
CA SER A 143 16.99 -2.08 13.04
C SER A 143 17.06 -1.41 11.67
N ASP A 144 17.24 -0.10 11.64
CA ASP A 144 17.33 0.63 10.38
C ASP A 144 18.46 0.07 9.48
N GLY A 145 18.13 -0.17 8.21
CA GLY A 145 19.05 -0.76 7.22
C GLY A 145 19.38 -2.24 7.43
N SER A 146 18.76 -2.92 8.41
CA SER A 146 18.94 -4.36 8.60
C SER A 146 18.15 -5.16 7.57
N LYS A 147 18.74 -6.27 7.13
CA LYS A 147 18.08 -7.23 6.25
C LYS A 147 16.95 -7.95 6.95
N TRP A 148 15.96 -8.40 6.18
CA TRP A 148 14.94 -9.31 6.67
C TRP A 148 15.53 -10.72 6.83
N THR A 149 16.06 -11.01 8.02
CA THR A 149 16.58 -12.33 8.37
C THR A 149 15.45 -13.26 8.83
N ASP A 150 15.74 -14.56 8.82
CA ASP A 150 14.81 -15.58 9.31
C ASP A 150 14.35 -15.29 10.75
N ASP A 151 15.29 -15.01 11.65
CA ASP A 151 15.00 -14.76 13.08
C ASP A 151 14.07 -13.55 13.28
N ILE A 152 14.21 -12.50 12.48
CA ILE A 152 13.35 -11.31 12.56
C ILE A 152 11.92 -11.66 12.13
N LEU A 153 11.76 -12.46 11.09
CA LEU A 153 10.45 -12.89 10.62
C LEU A 153 9.75 -13.79 11.62
N ILE A 154 10.47 -14.73 12.24
CA ILE A 154 9.93 -15.60 13.30
C ILE A 154 9.51 -14.77 14.51
N ALA A 155 10.37 -13.84 14.97
CA ALA A 155 10.05 -12.98 16.11
C ALA A 155 8.80 -12.11 15.87
N ALA A 156 8.59 -11.63 14.64
CA ALA A 156 7.40 -10.88 14.28
C ALA A 156 6.13 -11.75 14.27
N VAL A 157 6.24 -13.03 13.89
CA VAL A 157 5.12 -13.97 13.97
C VAL A 157 4.80 -14.31 15.42
N GLU A 158 5.83 -14.64 16.21
CA GLU A 158 5.70 -14.95 17.65
C GLU A 158 5.00 -13.81 18.40
N GLU A 159 5.36 -12.55 18.15
CA GLU A 159 4.73 -11.40 18.81
C GLU A 159 3.22 -11.28 18.50
N VAL A 160 2.82 -11.56 17.27
CA VAL A 160 1.40 -11.50 16.86
C VAL A 160 0.62 -12.71 17.42
N ASP A 161 1.28 -13.86 17.54
CA ASP A 161 0.69 -15.08 18.09
C ASP A 161 0.56 -15.00 19.62
N GLU A 162 1.54 -14.42 20.32
CA GLU A 162 1.47 -14.12 21.76
C GLU A 162 0.33 -13.13 22.10
N ALA A 163 -0.08 -12.31 21.13
CA ALA A 163 -1.22 -11.42 21.24
C ALA A 163 -2.57 -12.08 20.91
N ASP A 164 -2.61 -13.40 20.70
CA ASP A 164 -3.80 -14.20 20.36
C ASP A 164 -4.56 -13.67 19.12
N ILE A 165 -3.86 -13.03 18.17
CA ILE A 165 -4.48 -12.49 16.96
C ILE A 165 -4.74 -13.65 15.98
N PRO A 166 -5.90 -13.73 15.30
CA PRO A 166 -6.15 -14.80 14.32
C PRO A 166 -5.12 -14.85 13.18
N GLU A 167 -4.78 -16.06 12.71
CA GLU A 167 -3.85 -16.28 11.58
C GLU A 167 -4.46 -15.93 10.21
N GLU A 168 -5.78 -16.01 10.10
CA GLU A 168 -6.50 -15.64 8.88
C GLU A 168 -6.36 -14.14 8.59
N ASN A 169 -6.42 -13.75 7.31
CA ASN A 169 -6.36 -12.34 6.88
C ASN A 169 -5.11 -11.56 7.34
N ARG A 170 -4.02 -12.25 7.69
CA ARG A 170 -2.71 -11.62 7.88
C ARG A 170 -2.05 -11.35 6.53
N ALA A 171 -1.23 -10.29 6.48
CA ALA A 171 -0.49 -9.90 5.28
C ALA A 171 0.89 -9.36 5.65
N TRP A 172 1.89 -9.74 4.86
CA TRP A 172 3.21 -9.11 4.85
C TRP A 172 3.23 -8.01 3.79
N ILE A 173 3.71 -6.84 4.16
CA ILE A 173 3.92 -5.72 3.23
C ILE A 173 5.35 -5.24 3.40
N GLY A 174 6.11 -5.23 2.30
CA GLY A 174 7.52 -4.84 2.31
C GLY A 174 7.94 -4.16 1.01
N ASP A 175 9.14 -3.58 1.02
CA ASP A 175 9.70 -2.92 -0.16
C ASP A 175 10.48 -3.93 -1.03
N PRO A 176 10.90 -3.59 -2.27
CA PRO A 176 11.62 -4.52 -3.13
C PRO A 176 12.89 -5.11 -2.53
N SER A 177 13.54 -4.44 -1.56
CA SER A 177 14.71 -5.00 -0.86
C SER A 177 14.33 -6.19 0.03
N THR A 178 13.18 -6.16 0.71
CA THR A 178 12.66 -7.30 1.49
C THR A 178 12.53 -8.55 0.62
N ARG A 179 12.09 -8.39 -0.62
CA ARG A 179 12.02 -9.51 -1.57
C ARG A 179 13.40 -10.09 -1.89
N ALA A 180 14.42 -9.26 -2.04
CA ALA A 180 15.79 -9.73 -2.27
C ALA A 180 16.34 -10.47 -1.04
N ASP A 181 16.07 -9.96 0.15
CA ASP A 181 16.51 -10.58 1.41
C ASP A 181 15.84 -11.93 1.65
N ILE A 182 14.52 -12.03 1.44
CA ILE A 182 13.76 -13.29 1.59
C ILE A 182 14.25 -14.34 0.58
N MET A 183 14.63 -13.95 -0.64
CA MET A 183 15.25 -14.86 -1.60
C MET A 183 16.62 -15.38 -1.13
N GLY A 184 17.29 -14.67 -0.21
CA GLY A 184 18.53 -15.14 0.41
C GLY A 184 18.32 -16.20 1.49
N ILE A 185 17.06 -16.42 1.93
CA ILE A 185 16.75 -17.41 2.96
C ILE A 185 16.50 -18.77 2.29
N ASP A 186 17.39 -19.71 2.57
CA ASP A 186 17.43 -21.03 1.92
C ASP A 186 16.09 -21.80 1.96
N LYS A 187 15.33 -21.69 3.05
CA LYS A 187 14.05 -22.41 3.20
C LYS A 187 12.92 -21.93 2.28
N PHE A 188 13.04 -20.72 1.73
CA PHE A 188 12.03 -20.17 0.82
C PHE A 188 12.42 -20.36 -0.65
N VAL A 189 13.62 -20.87 -0.94
CA VAL A 189 14.17 -20.95 -2.30
C VAL A 189 14.66 -22.34 -2.70
N LYS A 190 15.17 -23.17 -1.76
CA LYS A 190 15.72 -24.49 -2.09
C LYS A 190 14.65 -25.57 -2.16
N ALA A 191 14.69 -26.36 -3.24
CA ALA A 191 13.78 -27.47 -3.50
C ALA A 191 13.86 -28.59 -2.46
N ASP A 192 15.01 -28.80 -1.82
CA ASP A 192 15.20 -29.89 -0.84
C ASP A 192 14.32 -29.75 0.42
N TYR A 193 13.87 -28.53 0.73
CA TYR A 193 12.90 -28.29 1.81
C TYR A 193 11.43 -28.46 1.36
N PHE A 194 11.20 -28.72 0.07
CA PHE A 194 9.90 -29.00 -0.53
C PHE A 194 9.92 -30.41 -1.12
N ALA A 195 9.49 -31.41 -0.35
CA ALA A 195 9.41 -32.78 -0.84
C ALA A 195 8.56 -32.87 -2.14
N GLY A 196 9.23 -33.01 -3.29
CA GLY A 196 8.64 -33.48 -4.55
C GLY A 196 8.23 -32.45 -5.60
N ASP A 197 8.44 -31.15 -5.41
CA ASP A 197 8.00 -30.12 -6.37
C ASP A 197 9.22 -29.40 -6.99
N ALA A 198 9.66 -29.83 -8.18
CA ALA A 198 10.78 -29.21 -8.89
C ALA A 198 10.48 -27.72 -9.17
N ILE A 199 11.46 -26.83 -8.99
CA ILE A 199 11.32 -25.37 -9.13
C ILE A 199 11.23 -25.01 -10.63
N PRO A 200 10.07 -24.64 -11.21
CA PRO A 200 9.97 -24.33 -12.64
C PRO A 200 10.15 -22.83 -12.91
N THR A 201 9.90 -21.97 -11.92
CA THR A 201 9.94 -20.51 -12.02
C THR A 201 10.29 -19.95 -10.64
N GLY A 202 11.35 -19.14 -10.52
CA GLY A 202 11.85 -18.55 -9.27
C GLY A 202 10.92 -17.52 -8.60
N GLN A 203 9.63 -17.81 -8.53
CA GLN A 203 8.62 -17.06 -7.78
C GLN A 203 8.44 -17.71 -6.40
N PHE A 204 8.14 -16.89 -5.38
CA PHE A 204 7.72 -17.39 -4.08
C PHE A 204 6.42 -18.17 -4.26
N ARG A 205 6.50 -19.49 -4.11
CA ARG A 205 5.38 -20.40 -4.45
C ARG A 205 4.35 -20.53 -3.32
N LYS A 206 4.70 -20.12 -2.09
CA LYS A 206 3.85 -20.22 -0.90
C LYS A 206 3.94 -18.97 -0.03
N ASN A 207 2.91 -18.79 0.79
CA ASN A 207 2.84 -17.80 1.86
C ASN A 207 4.07 -17.89 2.77
N ILE A 208 4.51 -16.74 3.27
CA ILE A 208 5.62 -16.63 4.21
C ILE A 208 5.02 -16.71 5.60
N TYR A 209 5.36 -17.77 6.34
CA TYR A 209 4.79 -18.11 7.65
C TYR A 209 3.25 -17.94 7.70
N GLY A 210 2.54 -18.54 6.75
CA GLY A 210 1.07 -18.54 6.74
C GLY A 210 0.41 -17.35 6.03
N ALA A 211 1.10 -16.23 5.80
CA ALA A 211 0.52 -15.04 5.17
C ALA A 211 1.11 -14.69 3.77
N PRO A 212 0.31 -14.09 2.86
CA PRO A 212 0.78 -13.59 1.58
C PRO A 212 1.75 -12.39 1.72
N LEU A 213 2.76 -12.33 0.84
CA LEU A 213 3.70 -11.22 0.74
C LEU A 213 3.32 -10.26 -0.39
N TYR A 214 3.17 -8.98 -0.04
CA TYR A 214 2.93 -7.88 -0.94
C TYR A 214 4.15 -6.96 -1.00
N ILE A 215 4.56 -6.63 -2.23
CA ILE A 215 5.68 -5.73 -2.48
C ILE A 215 5.17 -4.42 -3.06
N THR A 216 5.59 -3.31 -2.46
CA THR A 216 5.26 -1.94 -2.91
C THR A 216 6.51 -1.06 -2.86
N ASN A 217 6.62 -0.08 -3.76
CA ASN A 217 7.68 0.93 -3.71
C ASN A 217 7.23 2.23 -3.03
N ASN A 218 6.04 2.23 -2.43
CA ASN A 218 5.38 3.39 -1.86
C ASN A 218 5.43 3.40 -0.32
N LEU A 219 6.32 2.60 0.27
CA LEU A 219 6.54 2.57 1.71
C LEU A 219 7.30 3.82 2.15
N THR A 220 6.95 4.32 3.32
CA THR A 220 7.57 5.51 3.88
C THR A 220 8.93 5.15 4.44
N ALA A 221 9.95 5.87 3.99
CA ALA A 221 11.28 5.78 4.53
C ALA A 221 11.32 6.36 5.95
N VAL A 222 12.15 5.80 6.82
CA VAL A 222 12.35 6.35 8.17
C VAL A 222 12.88 7.78 8.05
N SER A 223 12.25 8.74 8.74
CA SER A 223 12.55 10.18 8.66
C SER A 223 14.02 10.55 8.93
N SER A 224 14.79 9.67 9.56
CA SER A 224 16.22 9.86 9.87
C SER A 224 17.09 8.66 9.47
N GLY A 225 16.62 7.81 8.54
CA GLY A 225 17.25 6.53 8.21
C GLY A 225 17.31 6.21 6.72
N THR A 226 17.82 5.02 6.39
CA THR A 226 17.92 4.53 4.99
C THR A 226 16.83 3.50 4.66
N GLY A 227 16.27 2.82 5.66
CA GLY A 227 15.25 1.78 5.51
C GLY A 227 13.83 2.31 5.37
N SER A 228 12.93 1.43 4.94
CA SER A 228 11.48 1.64 4.95
C SER A 228 10.85 0.66 5.95
N TYR A 229 9.78 1.07 6.63
CA TYR A 229 9.04 0.17 7.51
C TYR A 229 8.19 -0.78 6.68
N GLY A 230 8.48 -2.09 6.72
CA GLY A 230 7.52 -3.11 6.33
C GLY A 230 6.73 -3.58 7.55
N VAL A 231 5.59 -4.22 7.31
CA VAL A 231 4.67 -4.64 8.38
C VAL A 231 4.16 -6.06 8.17
N TYR A 232 3.98 -6.76 9.29
CA TYR A 232 3.14 -7.94 9.40
C TYR A 232 1.88 -7.54 10.15
N LYS A 233 0.72 -7.61 9.50
CA LYS A 233 -0.53 -7.16 10.12
C LYS A 233 -1.72 -8.05 9.78
N HIS A 234 -2.66 -8.13 10.71
CA HIS A 234 -4.02 -8.55 10.42
C HIS A 234 -4.76 -7.43 9.65
N ARG A 235 -5.73 -7.79 8.81
CA ARG A 235 -6.54 -6.82 8.03
C ARG A 235 -7.17 -5.74 8.90
N ASP A 236 -7.62 -6.10 10.09
CA ASP A 236 -8.29 -5.20 11.04
C ASP A 236 -7.35 -4.30 11.85
N ALA A 237 -6.04 -4.45 11.70
CA ALA A 237 -5.07 -3.60 12.40
C ALA A 237 -5.08 -2.15 11.90
N LEU A 238 -5.54 -1.94 10.66
CA LEU A 238 -5.69 -0.63 10.04
C LEU A 238 -7.07 -0.56 9.38
N ALA A 239 -7.71 0.60 9.53
CA ALA A 239 -8.95 0.93 8.86
C ALA A 239 -8.78 2.20 8.04
N ILE A 240 -9.49 2.28 6.92
CA ILE A 240 -9.62 3.49 6.13
C ILE A 240 -11.10 3.83 6.01
N ALA A 241 -11.40 5.14 6.04
CA ALA A 241 -12.69 5.66 5.66
C ALA A 241 -12.50 6.88 4.76
N ILE A 242 -13.20 6.90 3.62
CA ILE A 242 -13.19 7.98 2.65
C ILE A 242 -14.64 8.48 2.51
N GLN A 243 -14.85 9.78 2.76
CA GLN A 243 -16.17 10.41 2.76
C GLN A 243 -16.77 10.62 1.37
N GLU A 244 -15.93 11.04 0.44
CA GLU A 244 -16.33 11.34 -0.93
C GLU A 244 -15.35 10.67 -1.88
N ASN A 245 -15.89 10.14 -2.97
CA ASN A 245 -15.06 9.62 -4.04
C ASN A 245 -14.28 10.75 -4.72
N MET A 246 -13.29 10.37 -5.52
CA MET A 246 -12.47 11.34 -6.21
C MET A 246 -13.27 12.07 -7.28
N ASP A 247 -13.53 13.35 -7.06
CA ASP A 247 -14.19 14.23 -8.02
C ASP A 247 -13.21 15.20 -8.69
N VAL A 248 -13.52 15.56 -9.93
CA VAL A 248 -12.73 16.48 -10.74
C VAL A 248 -13.45 17.81 -10.79
N ASP A 249 -12.86 18.84 -10.19
CA ASP A 249 -13.30 20.22 -10.38
C ASP A 249 -12.51 20.89 -11.51
N ARG A 250 -13.22 21.64 -12.35
CA ARG A 250 -12.66 22.35 -13.50
C ARG A 250 -12.97 23.84 -13.36
N VAL A 251 -11.95 24.59 -12.97
CA VAL A 251 -12.03 26.05 -12.86
C VAL A 251 -11.40 26.69 -14.10
N GLU A 252 -12.21 27.44 -14.87
CA GLU A 252 -11.70 28.27 -15.95
C GLU A 252 -11.02 29.52 -15.34
N GLN A 253 -9.72 29.68 -15.57
CA GLN A 253 -9.01 30.89 -15.18
C GLN A 253 -9.26 32.01 -16.22
N PRO A 254 -9.49 33.26 -15.77
CA PRO A 254 -9.82 34.39 -16.64
C PRO A 254 -8.66 34.82 -17.55
#